data_AF-E1ZQJ1-F1
#
_entry.id   AF-E1ZQJ1-F1
#
_cell.length_a   1.000
_cell.length_b   1.000
_cell.length_c   1.000
_cell.angle_alpha   90.00
_cell.angle_beta   90.00
_cell.angle_gamma   90.00
#
_symmetry.space_group_name_H-M   'P 1'
#
loop_
_entity.id
_entity.type
_entity.pdbx_description
1 polymer ?
#
loop_
_entity_poly.entity_id
_entity_poly.type
_entity_poly.pdbx_seq_one_letter_code
_entity_poly.pdbx_strand_id
1 'polypeptide(L)'
;MTPCWLSPPLCDICKTGWGRLNGTVATCVPCAPANCARCKGSTPNVCTVCLPRYFRTSQGTCKKCPANCVECENLTGKCLRCKPPTWDADAYSWAPVYGKTDAGTCVLCTPTSPNGGYHLGWCAACDGDKPSKCTKCVDKNNGFPMYVQQDKDCGFCTSLHGDKCLKCRNGDGKCVICDTDNGYIFDGVFSCKKP
;
A
#
# COMPACT_ATOMS: atom_id res chain seq x y z
N MET A 1 -30.10 -10.20 8.32
CA MET A 1 -29.45 -11.05 7.29
C MET A 1 -28.84 -12.24 8.01
N THR A 2 -29.29 -13.46 7.71
CA THR A 2 -28.85 -14.69 8.39
C THR A 2 -27.66 -15.31 7.63
N PRO A 3 -26.45 -15.40 8.22
CA PRO A 3 -25.33 -16.10 7.62
C PRO A 3 -25.60 -17.61 7.51
N CYS A 4 -25.13 -18.23 6.42
CA CYS A 4 -25.43 -19.63 6.07
C CYS A 4 -24.83 -20.70 6.99
N TRP A 5 -24.22 -20.29 8.10
CA TRP A 5 -23.67 -21.18 9.13
C TRP A 5 -24.67 -21.43 10.27
N LEU A 6 -25.83 -20.76 10.29
CA LEU A 6 -26.77 -20.78 11.42
C LEU A 6 -28.05 -21.62 11.17
N SER A 7 -28.51 -21.79 9.92
CA SER A 7 -29.61 -22.72 9.57
C SER A 7 -29.79 -22.86 8.04
N PRO A 8 -29.61 -24.05 7.44
CA PRO A 8 -30.14 -24.33 6.10
C PRO A 8 -31.68 -24.35 6.14
N PRO A 9 -32.41 -23.87 5.11
CA PRO A 9 -31.92 -23.62 3.74
C PRO A 9 -32.08 -22.14 3.26
N LEU A 10 -32.31 -21.19 4.17
CA LEU A 10 -32.53 -19.78 3.84
C LEU A 10 -31.29 -18.92 4.17
N CYS A 11 -30.41 -18.73 3.19
CA CYS A 11 -29.18 -17.95 3.34
C CYS A 11 -29.05 -16.82 2.33
N ASP A 12 -29.02 -15.56 2.78
CA ASP A 12 -28.79 -14.45 1.84
C ASP A 12 -27.33 -14.33 1.39
N ILE A 13 -26.40 -14.82 2.21
CA ILE A 13 -24.95 -14.68 2.01
C ILE A 13 -24.26 -16.03 2.21
N CYS A 14 -23.58 -16.49 1.15
CA CYS A 14 -22.73 -17.68 1.19
C CYS A 14 -21.35 -17.36 1.81
N LYS A 15 -20.73 -18.37 2.43
CA LYS A 15 -19.36 -18.28 2.94
C LYS A 15 -18.34 -18.05 1.80
N THR A 16 -17.14 -17.57 2.15
CA THR A 16 -16.03 -17.43 1.19
C THR A 16 -15.77 -18.76 0.48
N GLY A 17 -15.58 -18.69 -0.84
CA GLY A 17 -15.42 -19.84 -1.72
C GLY A 17 -16.73 -20.45 -2.22
N TRP A 18 -17.88 -19.82 -1.95
CA TRP A 18 -19.20 -20.32 -2.34
C TRP A 18 -20.03 -19.24 -3.06
N GLY A 19 -20.88 -19.66 -3.99
CA GLY A 19 -21.78 -18.82 -4.77
C GLY A 19 -23.24 -19.15 -4.49
N ARG A 20 -24.10 -18.13 -4.48
CA ARG A 20 -25.56 -18.29 -4.29
C ARG A 20 -26.20 -18.73 -5.61
N LEU A 21 -26.96 -19.82 -5.57
CA LEU A 21 -27.88 -20.22 -6.64
C LEU A 21 -29.14 -19.34 -6.56
N ASN A 22 -29.60 -18.85 -7.72
CA ASN A 22 -30.90 -18.18 -7.80
C ASN A 22 -32.01 -19.25 -7.78
N GLY A 23 -32.92 -19.16 -6.79
CA GLY A 23 -34.06 -20.06 -6.60
C GLY A 23 -34.91 -19.60 -5.41
N THR A 24 -36.08 -20.22 -5.20
CA THR A 24 -36.97 -19.98 -4.03
C THR A 24 -36.32 -20.33 -2.70
N VAL A 25 -35.27 -21.15 -2.74
CA VAL A 25 -34.42 -21.52 -1.60
C VAL A 25 -33.00 -21.08 -1.91
N ALA A 26 -32.38 -20.32 -1.01
CA ALA A 26 -31.06 -19.78 -1.24
C ALA A 26 -29.97 -20.83 -0.92
N THR A 27 -29.72 -21.70 -1.90
CA THR A 27 -28.67 -22.72 -1.82
C THR A 27 -27.31 -22.14 -2.20
N CYS A 28 -26.28 -22.50 -1.45
CA CYS A 28 -24.90 -22.16 -1.77
C CYS A 28 -24.20 -23.35 -2.45
N VAL A 29 -23.43 -23.08 -3.49
CA VAL A 29 -22.57 -24.08 -4.16
C VAL A 29 -21.10 -23.69 -4.05
N PRO A 30 -20.18 -24.65 -3.96
CA PRO A 30 -18.75 -24.34 -3.92
C PRO A 30 -18.30 -23.78 -5.26
N CYS A 31 -17.41 -22.79 -5.22
CA CYS A 31 -16.78 -22.26 -6.42
C CYS A 31 -15.72 -23.24 -6.93
N ALA A 32 -15.72 -23.51 -8.23
CA ALA A 32 -14.78 -24.44 -8.84
C ALA A 32 -13.37 -23.84 -9.07
N PRO A 33 -13.20 -22.56 -9.47
CA PRO A 33 -11.88 -21.99 -9.68
C PRO A 33 -11.13 -21.85 -8.35
N ALA A 34 -9.87 -22.30 -8.34
CA ALA A 34 -8.97 -22.07 -7.23
C ALA A 34 -8.82 -20.56 -6.95
N ASN A 35 -8.64 -20.22 -5.68
CA ASN A 35 -8.50 -18.84 -5.20
C ASN A 35 -9.71 -17.93 -5.49
N CYS A 36 -10.89 -18.51 -5.72
CA CYS A 36 -12.12 -17.75 -5.84
C CYS A 36 -12.74 -17.46 -4.48
N ALA A 37 -13.00 -16.19 -4.18
CA ALA A 37 -13.72 -15.79 -2.97
C ALA A 37 -15.25 -15.88 -3.15
N ARG A 38 -15.76 -15.55 -4.34
CA ARG A 38 -17.19 -15.63 -4.71
C ARG A 38 -17.37 -15.94 -6.18
N CYS A 39 -18.31 -16.81 -6.51
CA CYS A 39 -18.73 -17.16 -7.87
C CYS A 39 -20.24 -16.97 -8.04
N LYS A 40 -20.72 -17.04 -9.28
CA LYS A 40 -22.15 -17.16 -9.55
C LYS A 40 -22.58 -18.59 -9.25
N GLY A 41 -23.58 -18.81 -8.39
CA GLY A 41 -23.98 -20.18 -8.05
C GLY A 41 -24.52 -20.98 -9.24
N SER A 42 -25.16 -20.31 -10.20
CA SER A 42 -25.62 -20.96 -11.45
C SER A 42 -24.48 -21.35 -12.39
N THR A 43 -23.30 -20.75 -12.23
CA THR A 43 -22.10 -21.02 -13.03
C THR A 43 -20.87 -21.03 -12.13
N PRO A 44 -20.71 -22.06 -11.28
CA PRO A 44 -19.69 -22.09 -10.22
C PRO A 44 -18.25 -22.13 -10.76
N ASN A 45 -18.07 -22.41 -12.05
CA ASN A 45 -16.82 -22.30 -12.80
C ASN A 45 -16.41 -20.85 -13.13
N VAL A 46 -17.30 -19.86 -12.92
CA VAL A 46 -17.03 -18.44 -13.19
C VAL A 46 -16.92 -17.69 -11.87
N CYS A 47 -15.68 -17.36 -11.50
CA CYS A 47 -15.41 -16.53 -10.35
C CYS A 47 -15.80 -15.07 -10.61
N THR A 48 -16.40 -14.43 -9.62
CA THR A 48 -16.78 -13.01 -9.64
C THR A 48 -15.85 -12.15 -8.80
N VAL A 49 -15.32 -12.70 -7.70
CA VAL A 49 -14.41 -12.04 -6.77
C VAL A 49 -13.33 -13.04 -6.37
N CYS A 50 -12.06 -12.69 -6.58
CA CYS A 50 -10.93 -13.52 -6.18
C CYS A 50 -10.54 -13.28 -4.72
N LEU A 51 -9.81 -14.23 -4.13
CA LEU A 51 -9.18 -14.04 -2.83
C LEU A 51 -8.17 -12.88 -2.87
N PRO A 52 -7.84 -12.26 -1.72
CA PRO A 52 -6.80 -11.24 -1.66
C PRO A 52 -5.49 -11.70 -2.32
N ARG A 53 -4.80 -10.79 -3.00
CA ARG A 53 -3.59 -11.05 -3.82
C ARG A 53 -3.81 -11.88 -5.08
N TYR A 54 -5.06 -12.04 -5.51
CA TYR A 54 -5.42 -12.60 -6.80
C TYR A 54 -6.36 -11.63 -7.55
N PHE A 55 -6.28 -11.63 -8.88
CA PHE A 55 -7.16 -10.86 -9.75
C PHE A 55 -7.96 -11.79 -10.65
N ARG A 56 -9.17 -11.35 -11.02
CA ARG A 56 -10.04 -12.08 -11.92
C ARG A 56 -9.59 -11.89 -13.37
N THR A 57 -9.50 -12.96 -14.15
CA THR A 57 -9.27 -12.92 -15.61
C THR A 57 -10.58 -12.73 -16.38
N SER A 58 -10.51 -12.48 -17.69
CA SER A 58 -11.72 -12.43 -18.53
C SER A 58 -12.48 -13.76 -18.59
N GLN A 59 -11.79 -14.87 -18.37
CA GLN A 59 -12.38 -16.22 -18.29
C GLN A 59 -13.05 -16.51 -16.94
N GLY A 60 -13.03 -15.57 -15.99
CA GLY A 60 -13.59 -15.79 -14.65
C GLY A 60 -12.73 -16.70 -13.78
N THR A 61 -11.44 -16.86 -14.08
CA THR A 61 -10.47 -17.54 -13.20
C THR A 61 -9.68 -16.54 -12.37
N CYS A 62 -9.02 -16.99 -11.30
CA CYS A 62 -8.21 -16.14 -10.45
C CYS A 62 -6.73 -16.41 -10.66
N LYS A 63 -5.97 -15.37 -11.04
CA LYS A 63 -4.51 -15.42 -11.16
C LYS A 63 -3.85 -14.61 -10.07
N LYS A 64 -2.69 -15.05 -9.61
CA LYS A 64 -1.94 -14.38 -8.55
C LYS A 64 -1.47 -13.01 -9.04
N CYS A 65 -1.53 -11.99 -8.19
CA CYS A 65 -0.93 -10.69 -8.49
C CYS A 65 0.58 -10.84 -8.74
N PRO A 66 1.19 -9.91 -9.51
CA PRO A 66 2.63 -9.87 -9.72
C PRO A 66 3.44 -9.93 -8.42
N ALA A 67 4.71 -10.33 -8.52
CA ALA A 67 5.61 -10.35 -7.38
C ALA A 67 5.63 -8.98 -6.67
N ASN A 68 5.66 -9.01 -5.34
CA ASN A 68 5.68 -7.84 -4.47
C ASN A 68 4.48 -6.89 -4.60
N CYS A 69 3.42 -7.34 -5.26
CA CYS A 69 2.14 -6.66 -5.30
C CYS A 69 1.20 -7.21 -4.23
N VAL A 70 0.54 -6.33 -3.47
CA VAL A 70 -0.49 -6.73 -2.49
C VAL A 70 -1.90 -6.64 -3.07
N GLU A 71 -2.08 -5.82 -4.10
CA GLU A 71 -3.36 -5.58 -4.74
C GLU A 71 -3.13 -5.24 -6.20
N CYS A 72 -3.83 -5.93 -7.10
CA CYS A 72 -3.70 -5.75 -8.54
C CYS A 72 -5.06 -5.59 -9.20
N GLU A 73 -5.07 -4.88 -10.32
CA GLU A 73 -6.25 -4.56 -11.10
C GLU A 73 -6.88 -5.83 -11.68
N ASN A 74 -8.21 -5.91 -11.61
CA ASN A 74 -8.96 -6.98 -12.24
C ASN A 74 -8.75 -6.97 -13.76
N LEU A 75 -8.76 -8.15 -14.36
CA LEU A 75 -8.56 -8.42 -15.79
C LEU A 75 -7.12 -8.20 -16.29
N THR A 76 -6.46 -7.11 -15.91
CA THR A 76 -5.11 -6.79 -16.41
C THR A 76 -4.00 -7.38 -15.55
N GLY A 77 -4.24 -7.55 -14.24
CA GLY A 77 -3.22 -7.97 -13.28
C GLY A 77 -2.17 -6.88 -12.98
N LYS A 78 -2.35 -5.65 -13.48
CA LYS A 78 -1.44 -4.54 -13.17
C LYS A 78 -1.47 -4.23 -11.69
N CYS A 79 -0.31 -4.09 -11.08
CA CYS A 79 -0.24 -3.80 -9.66
C CYS A 79 -0.86 -2.43 -9.35
N LEU A 80 -1.73 -2.38 -8.36
CA LEU A 80 -2.29 -1.14 -7.80
C LEU A 80 -1.44 -0.67 -6.63
N ARG A 81 -0.94 -1.61 -5.82
CA ARG A 81 -0.15 -1.29 -4.63
C ARG A 81 0.94 -2.33 -4.37
N CYS A 82 2.17 -1.84 -4.18
CA CYS A 82 3.29 -2.67 -3.77
C CYS A 82 3.22 -3.01 -2.28
N LYS A 83 3.92 -4.09 -1.90
CA LYS A 83 4.11 -4.46 -0.50
C LYS A 83 4.73 -3.27 0.25
N PRO A 84 4.19 -2.89 1.43
CA PRO A 84 4.87 -1.96 2.30
C PRO A 84 6.15 -2.60 2.84
N PRO A 85 7.15 -1.79 3.25
CA PRO A 85 8.29 -2.31 4.00
C PRO A 85 7.82 -2.92 5.33
N THR A 86 8.44 -4.02 5.74
CA THR A 86 8.18 -4.70 7.02
C THR A 86 9.40 -4.63 7.91
N TRP A 87 9.24 -4.58 9.23
CA TRP A 87 10.38 -4.71 10.13
C TRP A 87 10.96 -6.13 10.02
N ASP A 88 12.27 -6.21 9.82
CA ASP A 88 13.06 -7.44 9.89
C ASP A 88 13.83 -7.41 11.23
N ALA A 89 13.40 -8.27 12.15
CA ALA A 89 13.98 -8.34 13.49
C ALA A 89 15.40 -8.94 13.47
N ASP A 90 15.68 -9.86 12.53
CA ASP A 90 16.98 -10.52 12.43
C ASP A 90 18.03 -9.57 11.84
N ALA A 91 17.61 -8.77 10.85
CA ALA A 91 18.45 -7.74 10.26
C ALA A 91 18.42 -6.40 11.01
N TYR A 92 17.65 -6.29 12.10
CA TYR A 92 17.36 -5.06 12.86
C TYR A 92 17.11 -3.85 11.94
N SER A 93 16.36 -4.06 10.86
CA SER A 93 16.18 -3.07 9.80
C SER A 93 14.84 -3.23 9.09
N TRP A 94 14.41 -2.21 8.36
CA TRP A 94 13.17 -2.29 7.59
C TRP A 94 13.44 -2.95 6.23
N ALA A 95 12.80 -4.11 6.03
CA ALA A 95 12.80 -4.93 4.83
C ALA A 95 12.22 -4.19 3.60
N PRO A 96 12.42 -4.74 2.39
CA PRO A 96 12.65 -3.94 1.19
C PRO A 96 11.50 -3.01 0.82
N VAL A 97 11.87 -1.84 0.30
CA VAL A 97 10.98 -0.81 -0.19
C VAL A 97 10.75 -1.02 -1.68
N TYR A 98 9.52 -0.88 -2.15
CA TYR A 98 9.16 -1.09 -3.55
C TYR A 98 8.51 0.15 -4.16
N GLY A 99 8.82 0.40 -5.43
CA GLY A 99 8.19 1.40 -6.28
C GLY A 99 7.32 0.72 -7.34
N LYS A 100 6.17 1.33 -7.66
CA LYS A 100 5.31 0.88 -8.77
C LYS A 100 5.79 1.55 -10.06
N THR A 101 5.97 0.76 -11.12
CA THR A 101 6.23 1.24 -12.48
C THR A 101 4.93 1.62 -13.18
N ASP A 102 5.03 2.40 -14.25
CA ASP A 102 3.92 2.71 -15.16
C ASP A 102 3.35 1.44 -15.83
N ALA A 103 4.19 0.42 -16.02
CA ALA A 103 3.76 -0.90 -16.50
C ALA A 103 2.91 -1.68 -15.48
N GLY A 104 2.83 -1.22 -14.23
CA GLY A 104 2.08 -1.89 -13.16
C GLY A 104 2.85 -3.05 -12.53
N THR A 105 4.17 -2.96 -12.45
CA THR A 105 5.01 -3.91 -11.71
C THR A 105 5.62 -3.23 -10.48
N CYS A 106 5.98 -4.04 -9.47
CA CYS A 106 6.68 -3.55 -8.29
C CYS A 106 8.15 -3.92 -8.38
N VAL A 107 9.01 -2.91 -8.33
CA VAL A 107 10.47 -3.08 -8.38
C VAL A 107 11.10 -2.63 -7.07
N LEU A 108 12.21 -3.26 -6.73
CA LEU A 108 12.96 -2.93 -5.52
C LEU A 108 13.59 -1.54 -5.68
N CYS A 109 13.38 -0.66 -4.70
CA CYS A 109 14.05 0.61 -4.65
C CYS A 109 15.55 0.39 -4.44
N THR A 110 16.38 1.07 -5.23
CA THR A 110 17.84 0.94 -5.17
C THR A 110 18.44 2.17 -4.51
N PRO A 111 19.55 2.03 -3.77
CA PRO A 111 20.22 3.18 -3.19
C PRO A 111 20.80 4.08 -4.29
N THR A 112 20.83 5.39 -4.04
CA THR A 112 21.53 6.38 -4.86
C THR A 112 23.05 6.32 -4.71
N SER A 113 23.56 5.66 -3.67
CA SER A 113 24.99 5.53 -3.36
C SER A 113 25.43 4.08 -3.13
N PRO A 114 26.59 3.66 -3.68
CA PRO A 114 27.13 2.30 -3.52
C PRO A 114 27.47 1.92 -2.06
N ASN A 115 27.55 2.89 -1.15
CA ASN A 115 27.83 2.67 0.27
C ASN A 115 26.57 2.71 1.15
N GLY A 116 25.38 2.52 0.59
CA GLY A 116 24.13 2.48 1.37
C GLY A 116 23.69 3.83 1.97
N GLY A 117 24.18 4.93 1.41
CA GLY A 117 23.86 6.29 1.88
C GLY A 117 22.37 6.62 1.77
N TYR A 118 21.78 6.99 2.92
CA TYR A 118 20.52 7.70 3.25
C TYR A 118 19.19 7.37 2.55
N HIS A 119 19.19 6.71 1.39
CA HIS A 119 17.97 6.38 0.65
C HIS A 119 17.25 5.17 1.27
N LEU A 120 17.94 4.09 1.62
CA LEU A 120 17.28 2.85 2.08
C LEU A 120 16.67 2.94 3.49
N GLY A 121 17.29 3.68 4.42
CA GLY A 121 16.76 3.80 5.78
C GLY A 121 15.43 4.56 5.82
N TRP A 122 15.39 5.69 5.11
CA TRP A 122 14.33 6.68 5.25
C TRP A 122 13.35 6.71 4.07
N CYS A 123 13.67 6.10 2.94
CA CYS A 123 12.69 5.95 1.86
C CYS A 123 11.67 4.88 2.22
N ALA A 124 10.39 5.16 1.99
CA ALA A 124 9.29 4.18 2.12
C ALA A 124 8.54 3.96 0.81
N ALA A 125 8.85 4.71 -0.24
CA ALA A 125 8.43 4.42 -1.60
C ALA A 125 9.36 5.13 -2.59
N CYS A 126 9.65 4.50 -3.72
CA CYS A 126 10.37 5.11 -4.84
C CYS A 126 9.49 5.18 -6.10
N ASP A 127 9.97 5.93 -7.08
CA ASP A 127 9.52 5.83 -8.46
C ASP A 127 9.96 4.46 -9.01
N GLY A 128 9.03 3.62 -9.46
CA GLY A 128 9.39 2.29 -9.96
C GLY A 128 10.15 2.33 -11.28
N ASP A 129 9.92 3.35 -12.11
CA ASP A 129 10.66 3.50 -13.37
C ASP A 129 12.04 4.15 -13.13
N LYS A 130 12.24 4.76 -11.96
CA LYS A 130 13.52 5.29 -11.47
C LYS A 130 13.79 4.83 -10.04
N PRO A 131 14.17 3.56 -9.81
CA PRO A 131 14.20 2.95 -8.48
C PRO A 131 15.12 3.64 -7.45
N SER A 132 16.07 4.44 -7.93
CA SER A 132 16.94 5.28 -7.10
C SER A 132 16.32 6.61 -6.68
N LYS A 133 15.08 6.91 -7.06
CA LYS A 133 14.44 8.20 -6.78
C LYS A 133 13.30 8.00 -5.79
N CYS A 134 13.47 8.53 -4.58
CA CYS A 134 12.47 8.39 -3.53
C CYS A 134 11.25 9.29 -3.81
N THR A 135 10.06 8.78 -3.52
CA THR A 135 8.78 9.50 -3.62
C THR A 135 8.13 9.70 -2.26
N LYS A 136 8.59 8.99 -1.23
CA LYS A 136 8.12 9.16 0.14
C LYS A 136 9.22 8.88 1.16
N CYS A 137 9.50 9.87 2.00
CA CYS A 137 10.45 9.77 3.11
C CYS A 137 9.72 9.64 4.45
N VAL A 138 10.27 8.84 5.35
CA VAL A 138 9.73 8.58 6.69
C VAL A 138 10.87 8.17 7.60
N ASP A 139 10.88 8.74 8.80
CA ASP A 139 11.70 8.26 9.90
C ASP A 139 10.97 7.12 10.61
N LYS A 140 11.44 5.90 10.39
CA LYS A 140 10.83 4.70 10.96
C LYS A 140 11.27 4.41 12.40
N ASN A 141 12.27 5.13 12.91
CA ASN A 141 12.86 4.90 14.23
C ASN A 141 12.26 5.84 15.26
N ASN A 142 12.25 7.15 14.97
CA ASN A 142 11.81 8.18 15.93
C ASN A 142 10.59 8.96 15.44
N GLY A 143 10.15 8.74 14.20
CA GLY A 143 9.00 9.46 13.65
C GLY A 143 9.27 10.94 13.37
N PHE A 144 10.54 11.36 13.27
CA PHE A 144 10.84 12.74 12.91
C PHE A 144 10.24 13.11 11.54
N PRO A 145 9.75 14.35 11.39
CA PRO A 145 9.19 14.79 10.13
C PRO A 145 10.27 14.85 9.05
N MET A 146 9.97 14.25 7.91
CA MET A 146 10.86 14.18 6.76
C MET A 146 10.18 14.71 5.49
N TYR A 147 10.99 15.02 4.49
CA TYR A 147 10.52 15.43 3.16
C TYR A 147 11.41 14.83 2.07
N VAL A 148 10.85 14.78 0.87
CA VAL A 148 11.58 14.40 -0.35
C VAL A 148 12.26 15.65 -0.90
N GLN A 149 13.58 15.63 -1.07
CA GLN A 149 14.38 16.73 -1.64
C GLN A 149 14.17 16.83 -3.17
N GLN A 150 14.70 17.89 -3.79
CA GLN A 150 14.61 18.10 -5.25
C GLN A 150 15.26 16.96 -6.06
N ASP A 151 16.41 16.47 -5.60
CA ASP A 151 17.16 15.35 -6.18
C ASP A 151 16.51 13.96 -5.93
N LYS A 152 15.42 13.94 -5.16
CA LYS A 152 14.66 12.77 -4.70
C LYS A 152 15.36 11.92 -3.64
N ASP A 153 16.26 12.52 -2.87
CA ASP A 153 16.73 11.95 -1.60
C ASP A 153 15.86 12.42 -0.42
N CYS A 154 16.09 11.84 0.76
CA CYS A 154 15.32 12.14 1.98
C CYS A 154 16.05 13.17 2.84
N GLY A 155 15.30 14.17 3.33
CA GLY A 155 15.79 15.19 4.26
C GLY A 155 14.94 15.24 5.51
N PHE A 156 15.55 15.58 6.64
CA PHE A 156 14.85 15.84 7.90
C PHE A 156 14.38 17.28 7.96
N CYS A 157 13.14 17.50 8.40
CA CYS A 157 12.63 18.82 8.71
C CYS A 157 13.40 19.47 9.86
N THR A 158 13.73 18.67 10.88
CA THR A 158 14.41 19.13 12.09
C THR A 158 15.82 19.66 11.81
N SER A 159 16.48 19.19 10.75
CA SER A 159 17.77 19.77 10.34
C SER A 159 17.66 21.20 9.82
N LEU A 160 16.51 21.59 9.25
CA LEU A 160 16.29 22.93 8.71
C LEU A 160 15.58 23.85 9.70
N HIS A 161 14.64 23.30 10.47
CA HIS A 161 13.75 24.07 11.32
C HIS A 161 13.87 23.72 12.80
N GLY A 162 14.61 22.69 13.21
CA GLY A 162 14.52 22.15 14.57
C GLY A 162 13.15 21.53 14.85
N ASP A 163 12.83 21.32 16.13
CA ASP A 163 11.63 20.57 16.56
C ASP A 163 10.32 21.36 16.42
N LYS A 164 10.40 22.64 16.08
CA LYS A 164 9.23 23.52 15.88
C LYS A 164 8.41 23.19 14.63
N CYS A 165 8.90 22.32 13.74
CA CYS A 165 8.24 21.99 12.48
C CYS A 165 7.80 20.53 12.41
N LEU A 166 6.49 20.29 12.36
CA LEU A 166 5.88 18.96 12.29
C LEU A 166 5.74 18.43 10.86
N LYS A 167 5.89 19.28 9.85
CA LYS A 167 5.83 18.85 8.44
C LYS A 167 6.52 19.85 7.52
N CYS A 168 7.31 19.34 6.59
CA CYS A 168 7.87 20.14 5.50
C CYS A 168 7.24 19.81 4.15
N ARG A 169 7.36 20.77 3.25
CA ARG A 169 7.04 20.63 1.85
C ARG A 169 8.12 19.84 1.12
N ASN A 170 7.69 18.89 0.29
CA ASN A 170 8.59 18.20 -0.63
C ASN A 170 9.18 19.18 -1.66
N GLY A 171 10.44 18.97 -2.01
CA GLY A 171 11.24 19.83 -2.89
C GLY A 171 12.17 20.70 -2.07
N ASP A 172 11.63 21.69 -1.35
CA ASP A 172 12.43 22.75 -0.72
C ASP A 172 12.55 22.66 0.80
N GLY A 173 11.94 21.67 1.45
CA GLY A 173 12.07 21.45 2.90
C GLY A 173 11.47 22.55 3.75
N LYS A 174 10.67 23.44 3.16
CA LYS A 174 10.02 24.55 3.84
C LYS A 174 8.96 24.05 4.82
N CYS A 175 8.91 24.62 6.02
CA CYS A 175 7.94 24.20 7.01
C CYS A 175 6.53 24.58 6.56
N VAL A 176 5.57 23.67 6.73
CA VAL A 176 4.15 23.90 6.39
C VAL A 176 3.20 23.58 7.53
N ILE A 177 3.68 22.91 8.59
CA ILE A 177 2.92 22.69 9.82
C ILE A 177 3.87 22.91 10.99
N CYS A 178 3.51 23.86 11.86
CA CYS A 178 4.25 24.14 13.09
C CYS A 178 3.74 23.32 14.27
N ASP A 179 4.59 23.13 15.26
CA ASP A 179 4.22 22.51 16.53
C ASP A 179 3.46 23.51 17.43
N THR A 180 2.16 23.57 17.23
CA THR A 180 1.28 24.46 18.01
C THR A 180 1.15 24.03 19.47
N ASP A 181 1.37 22.75 19.77
CA ASP A 181 1.28 22.21 21.13
C ASP A 181 2.43 22.75 22.00
N ASN A 182 3.59 23.00 21.38
CA ASN A 182 4.72 23.70 21.99
C ASN A 182 4.71 25.23 21.78
N GLY A 183 3.60 25.79 21.32
CA GLY A 183 3.38 27.23 21.19
C GLY A 183 4.03 27.88 19.97
N TYR A 184 4.38 27.11 18.93
CA TYR A 184 4.91 27.66 17.69
C TYR A 184 3.81 28.02 16.69
N ILE A 185 3.94 29.19 16.08
CA ILE A 185 3.06 29.68 15.02
C ILE A 185 3.83 29.86 13.72
N PHE A 186 3.10 29.79 12.60
CA PHE A 186 3.67 30.02 11.27
C PHE A 186 4.08 31.49 11.12
N ASP A 187 5.29 31.74 10.63
CA ASP A 187 5.85 33.09 10.54
C ASP A 187 5.59 33.80 9.21
N GLY A 188 4.94 33.13 8.26
CA GLY A 188 4.67 33.67 6.92
C GLY A 188 5.81 33.50 5.91
N VAL A 189 7.00 33.07 6.34
CA VAL A 189 8.17 32.81 5.49
C VAL A 189 8.58 31.34 5.48
N PHE A 190 7.60 30.46 5.74
CA PHE A 190 7.77 29.00 5.78
C PHE A 190 8.72 28.50 6.88
N SER A 191 8.74 29.19 8.02
CA SER A 191 9.25 28.66 9.27
C SER A 191 8.23 28.86 10.40
N CYS A 192 8.66 28.50 11.59
CA CYS A 192 7.87 28.59 12.80
C CYS A 192 8.58 29.49 13.80
N LYS A 193 7.81 30.27 14.56
CA LYS A 193 8.33 31.13 15.63
C LYS A 193 7.42 31.08 16.84
N LYS A 194 7.93 31.48 18.00
CA LYS A 194 7.07 31.81 19.14
C LYS A 194 6.45 33.20 18.94
N PRO A 195 5.22 33.43 19.44
CA PRO A 195 4.59 34.74 19.42
C PRO A 195 5.45 35.84 20.03
#